data_AF-A0A971K364-F1
#
_entry.id   AF-A0A971K364-F1
#
_cell.length_a   1.000
_cell.length_b   1.000
_cell.length_c   1.000
_cell.angle_alpha   90.00
_cell.angle_beta   90.00
_cell.angle_gamma   90.00
#
_symmetry.space_group_name_H-M   'P 1'
#
loop_
_entity.id
_entity.type
_entity.pdbx_description
1 polymer ?
#
loop_
_entity_poly.entity_id
_entity_poly.type
_entity_poly.pdbx_seq_one_letter_code
_entity_poly.pdbx_strand_id
1 'polypeptide(L)'
;MNFKRDISEEKYVSCEAGTKKWSDIIRRFSKYTEEIHFSNAKVTDRIEYYNFPVLPTLETGEGWADIKTYLKVIRQTNPNVRIMFEHRSDLISDEELETCYSWVNGLLNGK
;
A
#
# COMPACT_ATOMS: atom_id res chain seq x y z
N MET A 1 -37.71 1.74 3.03
CA MET A 1 -36.56 2.45 3.61
C MET A 1 -35.34 1.58 3.37
N ASN A 2 -34.48 1.98 2.43
CA ASN A 2 -33.16 1.38 2.21
C ASN A 2 -32.28 2.48 1.62
N PHE A 3 -31.41 3.03 2.47
CA PHE A 3 -30.39 3.99 2.06
C PHE A 3 -29.34 3.26 1.24
N LYS A 4 -29.29 3.54 -0.07
CA LYS A 4 -28.08 3.27 -0.85
C LYS A 4 -27.05 4.32 -0.40
N ARG A 5 -25.91 3.89 0.14
CA ARG A 5 -24.75 4.77 0.32
C ARG A 5 -24.23 5.11 -1.08
N ASP A 6 -24.31 6.39 -1.43
CA ASP A 6 -23.47 6.97 -2.47
C ASP A 6 -22.02 6.86 -2.02
N ILE A 7 -21.25 6.03 -2.72
CA ILE A 7 -19.79 5.97 -2.58
C ILE A 7 -19.27 7.03 -3.54
N SER A 8 -19.14 8.26 -3.03
CA SER A 8 -18.49 9.35 -3.75
C SER A 8 -17.02 9.00 -4.01
N GLU A 9 -16.66 8.85 -5.29
CA GLU A 9 -15.32 9.00 -5.84
C GLU A 9 -14.12 8.44 -5.04
N GLU A 10 -14.08 7.13 -4.79
CA GLU A 10 -12.80 6.46 -4.61
C GLU A 10 -12.19 6.18 -5.99
N LYS A 11 -11.26 7.04 -6.42
CA LYS A 11 -10.48 6.81 -7.64
C LYS A 11 -9.44 5.72 -7.37
N TYR A 12 -9.86 4.46 -7.50
CA TYR A 12 -8.96 3.33 -7.52
C TYR A 12 -8.04 3.44 -8.74
N VAL A 13 -6.73 3.44 -8.51
CA VAL A 13 -5.74 3.30 -9.57
C VAL A 13 -5.37 1.82 -9.64
N SER A 14 -5.90 1.09 -10.63
CA SER A 14 -5.51 -0.29 -10.92
C SER A 14 -4.25 -0.35 -11.78
N CYS A 15 -3.41 -1.37 -11.56
CA CYS A 15 -2.10 -1.50 -12.16
C CYS A 15 -2.06 -2.59 -13.24
N GLU A 16 -1.68 -2.23 -14.47
CA GLU A 16 -1.17 -3.18 -15.47
C GLU A 16 0.32 -2.91 -15.73
N ALA A 17 1.08 -3.97 -15.98
CA ALA A 17 2.51 -3.95 -16.25
C ALA A 17 2.79 -3.35 -17.64
N GLY A 18 2.68 -2.03 -17.78
CA GLY A 18 2.95 -1.35 -19.03
C GLY A 18 2.98 0.16 -18.89
N THR A 19 4.18 0.74 -18.96
CA THR A 19 4.49 2.13 -19.39
C THR A 19 4.55 3.28 -18.38
N LYS A 20 4.36 3.09 -17.06
CA LYS A 20 4.89 4.01 -16.03
C LYS A 20 5.38 3.25 -14.80
N LYS A 21 6.58 3.55 -14.30
CA LYS A 21 7.04 3.00 -13.02
C LYS A 21 6.17 3.63 -11.93
N TRP A 22 5.47 2.82 -11.13
CA TRP A 22 4.58 3.30 -10.05
C TRP A 22 5.24 4.31 -9.11
N SER A 23 6.57 4.19 -8.92
CA SER A 23 7.37 5.16 -8.18
C SER A 23 7.26 6.60 -8.71
N ASP A 24 7.07 6.79 -10.01
CA ASP A 24 6.99 8.13 -10.60
C ASP A 24 5.62 8.77 -10.34
N ILE A 25 4.57 7.96 -10.38
CA ILE A 25 3.22 8.36 -9.98
C ILE A 25 3.25 8.72 -8.50
N ILE A 26 3.70 7.81 -7.64
CA ILE A 26 3.83 8.04 -6.19
C ILE A 26 4.61 9.32 -5.92
N ARG A 27 5.78 9.50 -6.54
CA ARG A 27 6.58 10.73 -6.42
C ARG A 27 5.83 11.98 -6.86
N ARG A 28 5.02 11.93 -7.92
CA ARG A 28 4.26 13.09 -8.39
C ARG A 28 3.18 13.49 -7.38
N PHE A 29 2.44 12.52 -6.86
CA PHE A 29 1.30 12.78 -5.98
C PHE A 29 1.75 13.10 -4.55
N SER A 30 2.73 12.38 -3.98
CA SER A 30 3.20 12.57 -2.60
C SER A 30 3.63 14.02 -2.28
N LYS A 31 4.07 14.80 -3.28
CA LYS A 31 4.44 16.22 -3.11
C LYS A 31 3.30 17.10 -2.57
N TYR A 32 2.06 16.74 -2.88
CA TYR A 32 0.88 17.55 -2.58
C TYR A 32 -0.10 16.83 -1.66
N THR A 33 0.28 15.66 -1.16
CA THR A 33 -0.58 14.81 -0.34
C THR A 33 -0.24 14.96 1.13
N GLU A 34 -1.25 15.20 1.95
CA GLU A 34 -1.12 15.22 3.41
C GLU A 34 -1.19 13.81 4.01
N GLU A 35 -2.00 12.93 3.43
CA GLU A 35 -2.26 11.59 3.93
C GLU A 35 -2.41 10.58 2.77
N ILE A 36 -1.77 9.42 2.89
CA ILE A 36 -1.84 8.31 1.94
C ILE A 36 -2.47 7.11 2.64
N HIS A 37 -3.55 6.61 2.05
CA HIS A 37 -4.15 5.34 2.42
C HIS A 37 -3.55 4.24 1.54
N PHE A 38 -3.03 3.19 2.17
CA PHE A 38 -2.32 2.11 1.49
C PHE A 38 -3.09 0.80 1.66
N SER A 39 -3.69 0.33 0.57
CA SER A 39 -4.22 -1.02 0.45
C SER A 39 -3.26 -1.87 -0.39
N ASN A 40 -2.85 -3.02 0.14
CA ASN A 40 -1.96 -3.95 -0.54
C ASN A 40 -2.76 -5.13 -1.11
N ALA A 41 -2.49 -5.47 -2.36
CA ALA A 41 -3.19 -6.52 -3.10
C ALA A 41 -2.19 -7.43 -3.80
N LYS A 42 -2.57 -8.69 -3.98
CA LYS A 42 -1.82 -9.64 -4.82
C LYS A 42 -2.53 -9.75 -6.16
N VAL A 43 -1.83 -9.42 -7.24
CA VAL A 43 -2.36 -9.42 -8.60
C VAL A 43 -1.48 -10.27 -9.49
N THR A 44 -2.06 -11.36 -10.00
CA THR A 44 -1.45 -12.26 -10.98
C THR A 44 -2.20 -12.13 -12.30
N ASP A 45 -2.81 -13.20 -12.82
CA ASP A 45 -3.82 -13.14 -13.88
C ASP A 45 -5.18 -12.64 -13.37
N ARG A 46 -5.35 -12.62 -12.05
CA ARG A 46 -6.53 -12.11 -11.33
C ARG A 46 -6.12 -11.47 -10.01
N ILE A 47 -7.07 -10.80 -9.35
CA ILE A 47 -6.89 -10.34 -7.98
C ILE A 47 -7.09 -11.54 -7.04
N GLU A 48 -6.04 -11.94 -6.33
CA GLU A 48 -6.09 -13.06 -5.37
C GLU A 48 -6.39 -12.58 -3.95
N TYR A 49 -5.82 -11.44 -3.56
CA TYR A 49 -5.99 -10.82 -2.25
C TYR A 49 -6.23 -9.32 -2.37
N TYR A 50 -7.00 -8.77 -1.43
CA TYR A 50 -7.22 -7.34 -1.23
C TYR A 50 -6.95 -7.00 0.23
N ASN A 51 -6.49 -5.77 0.50
CA ASN A 51 -6.19 -5.27 1.84
C ASN A 51 -5.30 -6.25 2.65
N PHE A 52 -4.39 -6.98 1.99
CA PHE A 52 -3.53 -7.94 2.67
C PHE A 52 -2.44 -7.20 3.47
N PRO A 53 -2.19 -7.54 4.75
CA PRO A 53 -1.12 -6.90 5.50
C PRO A 53 0.23 -7.00 4.80
N VAL A 54 1.03 -5.94 4.85
CA VAL A 54 2.33 -5.95 4.18
C VAL A 54 3.34 -6.74 5.02
N LEU A 55 4.04 -7.69 4.41
CA LEU A 55 5.06 -8.50 5.08
C LEU A 55 6.38 -8.45 4.29
N PRO A 56 7.54 -8.58 4.97
CA PRO A 56 8.85 -8.60 4.30
C PRO A 56 9.03 -9.81 3.38
N THR A 57 8.20 -10.84 3.52
CA THR A 57 8.20 -12.07 2.71
C THR A 57 7.37 -11.95 1.42
N LEU A 58 6.67 -10.83 1.20
CA LEU A 58 5.84 -10.65 0.01
C LEU A 58 6.69 -10.19 -1.18
N GLU A 59 6.83 -11.06 -2.17
CA GLU A 59 7.74 -10.84 -3.30
C GLU A 59 7.02 -10.27 -4.53
N THR A 60 7.66 -9.30 -5.20
CA THR A 60 7.10 -8.68 -6.41
C THR A 60 6.90 -9.66 -7.56
N GLY A 61 7.74 -10.70 -7.65
CA GLY A 61 7.62 -11.77 -8.64
C GLY A 61 6.35 -12.63 -8.48
N GLU A 62 5.70 -12.56 -7.32
CA GLU A 62 4.45 -13.28 -7.03
C GLU A 62 3.20 -12.40 -7.20
N GLY A 63 3.34 -11.19 -7.73
CA GLY A 63 2.23 -10.27 -7.94
C GLY A 63 1.97 -9.29 -6.79
N TRP A 64 2.88 -9.20 -5.82
CA TRP A 64 2.83 -8.21 -4.76
C TRP A 64 3.45 -6.86 -5.16
N ALA A 65 3.03 -5.79 -4.49
CA ALA A 65 3.60 -4.47 -4.69
C ALA A 65 5.01 -4.34 -4.07
N ASP A 66 5.87 -3.51 -4.67
CA ASP A 66 7.18 -3.15 -4.10
C ASP A 66 7.02 -2.08 -3.00
N ILE A 67 6.45 -2.50 -1.86
CA ILE A 67 6.16 -1.64 -0.71
C ILE A 67 7.41 -0.89 -0.24
N LYS A 68 8.55 -1.58 -0.19
CA LYS A 68 9.82 -1.00 0.26
C LYS A 68 10.24 0.18 -0.62
N THR A 69 10.20 0.01 -1.94
CA THR A 69 10.50 1.11 -2.87
C THR A 69 9.47 2.23 -2.76
N TYR A 70 8.19 1.91 -2.62
CA TYR A 70 7.12 2.90 -2.54
C TYR A 70 7.25 3.77 -1.29
N LEU A 71 7.37 3.18 -0.10
CA LEU A 71 7.54 3.92 1.15
C LEU A 71 8.83 4.77 1.15
N LYS A 72 9.92 4.24 0.58
CA LYS A 72 11.16 5.01 0.40
C LYS A 72 10.94 6.25 -0.47
N VAL A 73 10.28 6.10 -1.62
CA VAL A 73 10.00 7.22 -2.53
C VAL A 73 9.07 8.24 -1.86
N ILE A 74 8.04 7.79 -1.14
CA ILE A 74 7.11 8.65 -0.40
C ILE A 74 7.90 9.49 0.61
N ARG A 75 8.69 8.87 1.49
CA ARG A 75 9.46 9.56 2.53
C ARG A 75 10.50 10.52 1.98
N GLN A 76 11.17 10.15 0.88
CA GLN A 76 12.11 11.05 0.18
C GLN A 76 11.41 12.26 -0.45
N THR A 77 10.15 12.11 -0.85
CA THR A 77 9.40 13.15 -1.57
C THR A 77 8.67 14.09 -0.62
N ASN A 78 8.07 13.54 0.44
CA ASN A 78 7.35 14.28 1.46
C ASN A 78 7.52 13.56 2.80
N PRO A 79 8.47 13.98 3.66
CA PRO A 79 8.73 13.32 4.93
C PRO A 79 7.57 13.49 5.93
N ASN A 80 6.71 14.49 5.75
CA ASN A 80 5.64 14.83 6.69
C ASN A 80 4.29 14.15 6.37
N VAL A 81 4.20 13.42 5.26
CA VAL A 81 2.97 12.73 4.88
C VAL A 81 2.59 11.67 5.91
N ARG A 82 1.31 11.63 6.25
CA ARG A 82 0.70 10.58 7.07
C ARG A 82 0.43 9.35 6.20
N ILE A 83 0.74 8.16 6.69
CA ILE A 83 0.52 6.92 5.94
C ILE A 83 -0.33 6.01 6.82
N MET A 84 -1.48 5.57 6.29
CA MET A 84 -2.39 4.65 6.94
C MET A 84 -2.51 3.38 6.11
N PHE A 85 -2.28 2.22 6.74
CA PHE A 85 -2.42 0.92 6.08
C PHE A 85 -3.83 0.37 6.29
N GLU A 86 -4.59 0.24 5.22
CA GLU A 86 -5.94 -0.32 5.21
C GLU A 86 -5.88 -1.83 5.00
N HIS A 87 -5.51 -2.55 6.05
CA HIS A 87 -5.30 -3.99 5.99
C HIS A 87 -6.38 -4.78 6.76
N ARG A 88 -6.57 -6.03 6.33
CA ARG A 88 -7.35 -7.07 7.01
C ARG A 88 -6.42 -7.88 7.89
N SER A 89 -6.34 -7.55 9.17
CA SER A 89 -5.51 -8.27 10.13
C SER A 89 -5.99 -9.72 10.35
N ASP A 90 -7.26 -10.02 10.06
CA ASP A 90 -7.84 -11.36 10.15
C ASP A 90 -7.24 -12.38 9.15
N LEU A 91 -6.44 -11.92 8.18
CA LEU A 91 -5.82 -12.77 7.17
C LEU A 91 -4.49 -13.40 7.58
N ILE A 92 -3.92 -12.98 8.70
CA ILE A 92 -2.60 -13.41 9.17
C ILE A 92 -2.65 -13.69 10.67
N SER A 93 -1.62 -14.34 11.20
CA SER A 93 -1.45 -14.53 12.63
C SER A 93 -1.03 -13.24 13.36
N ASP A 94 -1.19 -13.22 14.68
CA ASP A 94 -0.72 -12.10 15.52
C ASP A 94 0.81 -11.91 15.42
N GLU A 95 1.58 -12.99 15.25
CA GLU A 95 3.04 -12.93 15.06
C GLU A 95 3.41 -12.27 13.73
N GLU A 96 2.70 -12.62 12.66
CA GLU A 96 2.85 -11.95 11.37
C GLU A 96 2.39 -10.49 11.44
N LEU A 97 1.35 -10.18 12.21
CA LEU A 97 0.86 -8.81 12.37
C LEU A 97 1.90 -7.94 13.07
N GLU A 98 2.52 -8.46 14.12
CA GLU A 98 3.64 -7.78 14.79
C GLU A 98 4.83 -7.60 13.83
N THR A 99 5.12 -8.61 13.01
CA THR A 99 6.15 -8.52 11.97
C THR A 99 5.83 -7.43 10.94
N CYS A 100 4.59 -7.34 10.48
CA CYS A 100 4.09 -6.28 9.59
C CYS A 100 4.36 -4.89 10.18
N TYR A 101 3.92 -4.66 11.43
CA TYR A 101 4.06 -3.37 12.10
C TYR A 101 5.51 -2.99 12.36
N SER A 102 6.30 -3.93 12.87
CA SER A 102 7.72 -3.74 13.12
C SER A 102 8.49 -3.44 11.83
N TRP A 103 8.18 -4.15 10.74
CA TRP A 103 8.81 -3.94 9.44
C TRP A 103 8.46 -2.57 8.85
N VAL A 104 7.17 -2.21 8.82
CA VAL A 104 6.72 -0.90 8.34
C VAL A 104 7.33 0.24 9.17
N ASN A 105 7.36 0.10 10.49
CA ASN A 105 7.97 1.09 11.37
C ASN A 105 9.47 1.24 11.06
N GLY A 106 10.20 0.15 10.83
CA GLY A 106 11.60 0.18 10.42
C GLY A 106 11.83 0.88 9.07
N LEU A 107 10.93 0.69 8.10
CA LEU A 107 11.00 1.36 6.80
C LEU A 107 10.73 2.87 6.88
N LEU A 108 9.82 3.31 7.76
CA LEU A 108 9.39 4.70 7.83
C LEU A 108 10.22 5.56 8.79
N ASN A 109 10.65 4.98 9.90
CA ASN A 109 11.24 5.70 11.03
C ASN A 109 12.68 5.28 11.32
N GLY A 110 13.29 4.48 10.43
CA GLY A 110 14.58 3.83 10.59
C GLY A 110 15.54 4.55 11.55
N LYS A 111 15.85 3.87 12.66
CA LYS A 111 17.18 3.92 13.26
C LYS A 111 18.07 2.91 12.54
#